data_AF-A0A3B9QMF4-F1
#
_entry.id   AF-A0A3B9QMF4-F1
#
_cell.length_a   1.000
_cell.length_b   1.000
_cell.length_c   1.000
_cell.angle_alpha   90.00
_cell.angle_beta   90.00
_cell.angle_gamma   90.00
#
_symmetry.space_group_name_H-M   'P 1'
#
loop_
_entity.id
_entity.type
_entity.pdbx_description
1 polymer ?
#
loop_
_entity_poly.entity_id
_entity_poly.type
_entity_poly.pdbx_seq_one_letter_code
_entity_poly.pdbx_strand_id
1 'polypeptide(L)'
;MPAGKVHLVFELVTLPGWVLAGGLAGVEEGDLTVFSLSYVGASLLLSPDLDLARSDPSRRWGALRFLWAPYAALFRHRGISHSLLGPLTRVLYLIALSALVFLPLHLLAGVPLPSRFPLEIIPPMLAGVYLPHLLHVGLDRLVAGRKRYNRP
;
A
#
# COMPACT_ATOMS: atom_id res chain seq x y z
N MET A 1 -4.79 -18.32 4.78
CA MET A 1 -3.81 -17.45 4.10
C MET A 1 -2.47 -17.65 4.76
N PRO A 2 -1.34 -17.29 4.12
CA PRO A 2 -0.13 -17.02 4.88
C PRO A 2 -0.45 -16.02 6.00
N ALA A 3 0.29 -16.07 7.11
CA ALA A 3 0.11 -15.06 8.14
C ALA A 3 0.51 -13.68 7.59
N GLY A 4 -0.12 -12.59 8.04
CA GLY A 4 0.23 -11.23 7.59
C GLY A 4 1.72 -10.90 7.77
N LYS A 5 2.38 -11.50 8.76
CA LYS A 5 3.84 -11.43 8.94
C LYS A 5 4.63 -12.03 7.77
N VAL A 6 4.17 -13.14 7.19
CA VAL A 6 4.84 -13.80 6.06
C VAL A 6 4.81 -12.91 4.82
N HIS A 7 3.67 -12.28 4.54
CA HIS A 7 3.56 -11.32 3.45
C HIS A 7 4.53 -10.15 3.64
N LEU A 8 4.51 -9.52 4.82
CA LEU A 8 5.40 -8.40 5.11
C LEU A 8 6.88 -8.77 4.95
N VAL A 9 7.30 -9.89 5.54
CA VAL A 9 8.71 -10.34 5.45
C VAL A 9 9.10 -10.59 4.00
N PHE A 10 8.24 -11.28 3.23
CA PHE A 10 8.49 -11.56 1.83
C PHE A 10 8.64 -10.28 1.01
N GLU A 11 7.71 -9.33 1.17
CA GLU A 11 7.77 -8.04 0.50
C GLU A 11 9.08 -7.30 0.85
N LEU A 12 9.40 -7.12 2.13
CA LEU A 12 10.60 -6.35 2.54
C LEU A 12 11.92 -7.02 2.15
N VAL A 13 12.02 -8.35 2.19
CA VAL A 13 13.23 -9.08 1.76
C VAL A 13 13.52 -8.90 0.28
N THR A 14 12.50 -8.70 -0.56
CA THR A 14 12.70 -8.51 -2.00
C THR A 14 13.11 -7.08 -2.38
N LEU A 15 12.91 -6.10 -1.51
CA LEU A 15 13.22 -4.68 -1.79
C LEU A 15 14.67 -4.44 -2.27
N PRO A 16 15.72 -4.96 -1.61
CA PRO A 16 17.10 -4.73 -2.07
C PRO A 16 17.34 -5.23 -3.50
N GLY A 17 16.68 -6.32 -3.91
CA GLY A 17 16.77 -6.84 -5.27
C GLY A 17 16.16 -5.89 -6.30
N TRP A 18 15.01 -5.28 -5.97
CA TRP A 18 14.36 -4.28 -6.83
C TRP A 18 15.18 -2.99 -6.95
N VAL A 19 15.75 -2.51 -5.84
CA VAL A 19 16.61 -1.32 -5.84
C VAL A 19 17.88 -1.57 -6.65
N LEU A 20 18.53 -2.72 -6.47
CA LEU A 20 19.70 -3.10 -7.26
C LEU A 20 19.36 -3.18 -8.76
N ALA A 21 18.26 -3.83 -9.12
CA ALA A 21 17.81 -3.92 -10.50
C ALA A 21 17.55 -2.54 -11.12
N GLY A 22 16.89 -1.64 -10.38
CA GLY A 22 16.65 -0.27 -10.83
C GLY A 22 17.95 0.53 -11.02
N GLY A 23 18.90 0.41 -10.09
CA GLY A 23 20.22 1.05 -10.21
C GLY A 23 21.01 0.54 -11.43
N LEU A 24 20.99 -0.78 -11.67
CA LEU A 24 21.61 -1.38 -12.86
C LEU A 24 20.92 -0.98 -14.17
N ALA A 25 19.62 -0.65 -14.12
CA ALA A 25 18.86 -0.14 -15.25
C ALA A 25 19.02 1.38 -15.46
N GLY A 26 19.83 2.06 -14.63
CA GLY A 26 20.10 3.49 -14.74
C GLY A 26 18.99 4.39 -14.18
N VAL A 27 18.13 3.88 -13.30
CA VAL A 27 17.15 4.72 -12.58
C VAL A 27 17.89 5.65 -11.62
N GLU A 28 17.51 6.92 -11.59
CA GLU A 28 18.15 7.91 -10.73
C GLU A 28 17.98 7.59 -9.24
N GLU A 29 18.97 7.96 -8.43
CA GLU A 29 18.98 7.71 -6.98
C GLU A 29 17.76 8.34 -6.27
N GLY A 30 17.32 9.51 -6.73
CA GLY A 30 16.12 10.18 -6.21
C GLY A 30 14.86 9.33 -6.42
N ASP A 31 14.68 8.79 -7.62
CA ASP A 31 13.55 7.92 -7.95
C ASP A 31 13.60 6.60 -7.18
N LEU A 32 14.80 6.01 -7.03
CA LEU A 32 14.99 4.80 -6.21
C LEU A 32 14.67 5.06 -4.73
N THR A 33 14.95 6.25 -4.23
CA THR A 33 14.60 6.66 -2.86
C THR A 33 13.09 6.78 -2.71
N VAL A 34 12.41 7.49 -3.62
CA VAL A 34 10.94 7.62 -3.62
C VAL A 34 10.27 6.26 -3.74
N PHE A 35 10.75 5.41 -4.65
CA PHE A 35 10.30 4.03 -4.80
C PHE A 35 10.45 3.25 -3.49
N SER A 36 11.63 3.29 -2.86
CA SER A 36 11.93 2.51 -1.66
C SER A 36 11.07 2.94 -0.46
N LEU A 37 10.90 4.25 -0.25
CA LEU A 37 10.04 4.78 0.81
C LEU A 37 8.57 4.39 0.57
N SER A 38 8.11 4.52 -0.67
CA SER A 38 6.74 4.14 -1.06
C SER A 38 6.51 2.64 -0.90
N TYR A 39 7.51 1.82 -1.24
CA TYR A 39 7.50 0.37 -1.08
C TYR A 39 7.37 -0.04 0.38
N VAL A 40 8.27 0.46 1.23
CA VAL A 40 8.24 0.16 2.67
C VAL A 40 6.95 0.66 3.30
N GLY A 41 6.52 1.88 2.96
CA GLY A 41 5.25 2.44 3.43
C GLY A 41 4.06 1.60 3.00
N ALA A 42 4.02 1.13 1.75
CA ALA A 42 2.95 0.29 1.26
C ALA A 42 2.92 -1.08 1.93
N SER A 43 4.07 -1.73 2.08
CA SER A 43 4.20 -3.02 2.78
C SER A 43 3.77 -2.96 4.24
N LEU A 44 4.18 -1.91 4.96
CA LEU A 44 3.89 -1.77 6.38
C LEU A 44 2.45 -1.30 6.63
N LEU A 45 2.06 -0.21 5.97
CA LEU A 45 0.89 0.58 6.32
C LEU A 45 -0.27 0.42 5.34
N LEU A 46 0.00 0.16 4.06
CA LEU A 46 -1.03 0.12 3.02
C LEU A 46 -1.19 -1.28 2.42
N SER A 47 -0.98 -2.34 3.19
CA SER A 47 -1.16 -3.72 2.72
C SER A 47 -2.64 -4.05 2.39
N PRO A 48 -2.94 -5.04 1.51
CA PRO A 48 -4.31 -5.38 1.10
C PRO A 48 -5.22 -5.73 2.27
N ASP A 49 -4.65 -6.34 3.30
CA ASP A 49 -5.34 -6.75 4.52
C ASP A 49 -5.87 -5.57 5.38
N LEU A 50 -5.73 -4.32 4.95
CA LEU A 50 -6.46 -3.19 5.54
C LEU A 50 -7.97 -3.31 5.39
N ASP A 51 -8.44 -4.15 4.48
CA ASP A 51 -9.85 -4.56 4.39
C ASP A 51 -10.32 -5.40 5.60
N LEU A 52 -9.41 -5.79 6.49
CA LEU A 52 -9.69 -6.40 7.79
C LEU A 52 -9.41 -5.41 8.92
N ALA A 53 -10.46 -5.00 9.65
CA ALA A 53 -10.38 -3.98 10.69
C ALA A 53 -9.33 -4.29 11.80
N ARG A 54 -9.07 -5.57 12.08
CA ARG A 54 -8.11 -6.04 13.11
C ARG A 54 -6.93 -6.79 12.50
N SER A 55 -6.40 -6.36 11.36
CA SER A 55 -5.19 -6.90 10.75
C SER A 55 -3.89 -6.31 11.35
N ASP A 56 -2.75 -6.93 11.04
CA ASP A 56 -1.43 -6.39 11.39
C ASP A 56 -1.18 -5.00 10.77
N PRO A 57 -1.45 -4.76 9.47
CA PRO A 57 -1.36 -3.42 8.87
C PRO A 57 -2.22 -2.38 9.61
N SER A 58 -3.48 -2.71 9.92
CA SER A 58 -4.35 -1.82 10.71
C SER A 58 -3.73 -1.49 12.08
N ARG A 59 -3.12 -2.46 12.77
CA ARG A 59 -2.43 -2.21 14.05
C ARG A 59 -1.23 -1.27 13.93
N ARG A 60 -0.50 -1.27 12.80
CA ARG A 60 0.68 -0.41 12.59
C ARG A 60 0.34 1.07 12.45
N TRP A 61 -0.92 1.40 12.14
CA TRP A 61 -1.42 2.78 12.23
C TRP A 61 -1.57 3.30 13.66
N GLY A 62 -1.42 2.43 14.67
CA GLY A 62 -1.49 2.82 16.08
C GLY A 62 -2.85 3.41 16.43
N ALA A 63 -2.84 4.62 17.02
CA ALA A 63 -4.07 5.33 17.37
C ALA A 63 -4.93 5.65 16.14
N LEU A 64 -4.33 5.88 14.96
CA LEU A 64 -5.04 6.24 13.73
C LEU A 64 -5.74 5.06 13.05
N ARG A 65 -5.64 3.84 13.60
CA ARG A 65 -6.28 2.66 13.01
C ARG A 65 -7.80 2.77 12.85
N PHE A 66 -8.47 3.59 13.68
CA PHE A 66 -9.92 3.79 13.59
C PHE A 66 -10.32 4.39 12.24
N LEU A 67 -9.42 5.16 11.60
CA LEU A 67 -9.63 5.71 10.26
C LEU A 67 -9.80 4.62 9.21
N TRP A 68 -9.35 3.38 9.45
CA TRP A 68 -9.48 2.27 8.51
C TRP A 68 -10.72 1.39 8.77
N ALA A 69 -11.46 1.63 9.86
CA ALA A 69 -12.69 0.89 10.13
C ALA A 69 -13.76 1.05 9.03
N PRO A 70 -14.00 2.26 8.48
CA PRO A 70 -14.92 2.43 7.35
C PRO A 70 -14.43 1.70 6.09
N TYR A 71 -13.13 1.75 5.80
CA TYR A 71 -12.53 1.04 4.67
C TYR A 71 -12.77 -0.48 4.78
N ALA A 72 -12.48 -1.07 5.94
CA ALA A 72 -12.71 -2.49 6.20
C ALA A 72 -14.19 -2.90 6.17
N ALA A 73 -15.11 -1.97 6.47
CA ALA A 73 -16.55 -2.20 6.33
C ALA A 73 -17.02 -2.15 4.86
N LEU A 74 -16.40 -1.30 4.03
CA LEU A 74 -16.76 -1.10 2.64
C LEU A 74 -16.20 -2.18 1.71
N PHE A 75 -14.97 -2.63 1.95
CA PHE A 75 -14.29 -3.59 1.08
C PHE A 75 -14.33 -5.00 1.67
N ARG A 76 -14.91 -5.94 0.92
CA ARG A 76 -14.87 -7.36 1.27
C ARG A 76 -13.44 -7.89 1.19
N HIS A 77 -13.04 -8.66 2.20
CA HIS A 77 -11.74 -9.32 2.20
C HIS A 77 -11.58 -10.22 0.96
N ARG A 78 -10.43 -10.09 0.27
CA ARG A 78 -10.14 -10.70 -1.05
C ARG A 78 -11.01 -10.19 -2.23
N GLY A 79 -11.67 -9.05 -2.06
CA GLY A 79 -12.41 -8.36 -3.11
C GLY A 79 -11.50 -7.43 -3.92
N ILE A 80 -11.99 -6.21 -4.18
CA ILE A 80 -11.28 -5.20 -4.98
C ILE A 80 -9.92 -4.82 -4.34
N SER A 81 -9.82 -4.83 -3.01
CA SER A 81 -8.59 -4.62 -2.23
C SER A 81 -7.45 -5.58 -2.59
N HIS A 82 -7.74 -6.81 -3.03
CA HIS A 82 -6.75 -7.81 -3.50
C HIS A 82 -6.71 -7.91 -5.04
N SER A 83 -7.32 -6.97 -5.76
CA SER A 83 -7.25 -6.87 -7.23
C SER A 83 -6.14 -5.90 -7.66
N LEU A 84 -5.91 -5.75 -8.96
CA LEU A 84 -4.99 -4.73 -9.48
C LEU A 84 -5.42 -3.29 -9.10
N LEU A 85 -6.71 -3.08 -8.79
CA LEU A 85 -7.24 -1.79 -8.36
C LEU A 85 -7.07 -1.53 -6.85
N GLY A 86 -6.64 -2.54 -6.07
CA GLY A 86 -6.47 -2.44 -4.62
C GLY A 86 -5.66 -1.22 -4.17
N PRO A 87 -4.45 -0.97 -4.73
CA PRO A 87 -3.66 0.22 -4.43
C PRO A 87 -4.44 1.52 -4.63
N LEU A 88 -5.13 1.64 -5.76
CA LEU A 88 -5.90 2.83 -6.09
C LEU A 88 -7.01 3.09 -5.07
N THR A 89 -7.71 2.05 -4.60
CA THR A 89 -8.75 2.24 -3.57
C THR A 89 -8.19 2.82 -2.26
N ARG A 90 -7.01 2.37 -1.82
CA ARG A 90 -6.37 2.86 -0.58
C ARG A 90 -5.83 4.28 -0.75
N VAL A 91 -5.24 4.59 -1.91
CA VAL A 91 -4.76 5.93 -2.22
C VAL A 91 -5.93 6.92 -2.29
N LEU A 92 -7.00 6.60 -3.00
CA LEU A 92 -8.21 7.43 -3.05
C LEU A 92 -8.85 7.61 -1.67
N TYR A 93 -8.84 6.56 -0.84
CA TYR A 93 -9.32 6.63 0.53
C TYR A 93 -8.49 7.62 1.38
N LEU A 94 -7.16 7.57 1.28
CA LEU A 94 -6.28 8.52 1.96
C LEU A 94 -6.44 9.95 1.45
N ILE A 95 -6.65 10.14 0.14
CA ILE A 95 -6.95 11.45 -0.43
C ILE A 95 -8.26 11.99 0.16
N ALA A 96 -9.30 11.17 0.25
CA ALA A 96 -10.57 11.55 0.85
C ALA A 96 -10.44 11.91 2.34
N LEU A 97 -9.70 11.10 3.12
CA LEU A 97 -9.41 11.41 4.52
C LEU A 97 -8.62 12.71 4.68
N SER A 98 -7.63 12.94 3.81
CA SER A 98 -6.84 14.17 3.83
C SER A 98 -7.71 15.37 3.51
N ALA A 99 -8.56 15.28 2.48
CA ALA A 99 -9.50 16.35 2.13
C ALA A 99 -10.46 16.68 3.28
N LEU A 100 -10.94 15.67 4.01
CA LEU A 100 -11.84 15.87 5.17
C LEU A 100 -11.17 16.67 6.29
N VAL A 101 -9.85 16.62 6.42
CA VAL A 101 -9.09 17.38 7.43
C VAL A 101 -8.65 18.74 6.89
N PHE A 102 -8.05 18.79 5.70
CA PHE A 102 -7.44 20.01 5.18
C PHE A 102 -8.45 21.00 4.61
N LEU A 103 -9.59 20.55 4.07
CA LEU A 103 -10.58 21.45 3.51
C LEU A 103 -11.22 22.36 4.58
N PRO A 104 -11.68 21.86 5.75
CA PRO A 104 -12.15 22.73 6.83
C PRO A 104 -11.07 23.68 7.35
N LEU A 105 -9.83 23.21 7.49
CA LEU A 105 -8.71 24.07 7.91
C LEU A 105 -8.46 25.21 6.92
N HIS A 106 -8.56 24.93 5.62
CA HIS A 106 -8.46 25.94 4.59
C HIS A 106 -9.63 26.94 4.66
N LEU A 107 -10.87 26.45 4.70
CA LEU A 107 -12.08 27.28 4.67
C LEU A 107 -12.27 28.13 5.94
N LEU A 108 -11.89 27.60 7.11
CA LEU A 108 -12.15 28.24 8.41
C LEU A 108 -10.94 29.01 8.95
N ALA A 109 -9.72 28.54 8.68
CA ALA A 109 -8.50 29.11 9.24
C ALA A 109 -7.54 29.65 8.18
N GLY A 110 -7.92 29.62 6.89
CA GLY A 110 -7.10 30.16 5.80
C GLY A 110 -5.80 29.40 5.55
N VAL A 111 -5.66 28.16 6.06
CA VAL A 111 -4.47 27.33 5.83
C VAL A 111 -4.28 27.11 4.33
N PRO A 112 -3.13 27.47 3.73
CA PRO A 112 -2.93 27.33 2.30
C PRO A 112 -2.94 25.86 1.88
N LEU A 113 -3.64 25.55 0.79
CA LEU A 113 -3.56 24.23 0.18
C LEU A 113 -2.24 24.09 -0.60
N PRO A 114 -1.66 22.88 -0.64
CA PRO A 114 -0.51 22.61 -1.51
C PRO A 114 -0.88 22.90 -2.96
N SER A 115 -0.22 23.88 -3.58
CA SER A 115 -0.51 24.31 -4.95
C SER A 115 0.37 23.65 -6.00
N ARG A 116 1.42 22.94 -5.58
CA ARG A 116 2.38 22.27 -6.46
C ARG A 116 2.60 20.85 -5.96
N PHE A 117 2.45 19.89 -6.85
CA PHE A 117 2.82 18.51 -6.63
C PHE A 117 3.82 18.12 -7.71
N PRO A 118 5.04 17.68 -7.36
CA PRO A 118 6.04 17.31 -8.35
C PRO A 118 5.58 16.04 -9.06
N LEU A 119 5.05 16.15 -10.28
CA LEU A 119 4.48 15.00 -10.99
C LEU A 119 5.50 13.91 -11.30
N GLU A 120 6.79 14.28 -11.33
CA GLU A 120 7.95 13.39 -11.50
C GLU A 120 8.05 12.32 -10.41
N ILE A 121 7.56 12.59 -9.19
CA ILE A 121 7.59 11.58 -8.12
C ILE A 121 6.51 10.51 -8.28
N ILE A 122 5.50 10.75 -9.13
CA ILE A 122 4.35 9.86 -9.26
C ILE A 122 4.75 8.47 -9.79
N PRO A 123 5.51 8.34 -10.90
CA PRO A 123 5.90 7.03 -11.40
C PRO A 123 6.68 6.16 -10.40
N PRO A 124 7.78 6.60 -9.76
CA PRO A 124 8.49 5.78 -8.78
C PRO A 124 7.64 5.49 -7.54
N MET A 125 6.81 6.45 -7.10
CA MET A 125 5.87 6.24 -6.00
C MET A 125 4.85 5.15 -6.34
N LEU A 126 4.21 5.22 -7.51
CA LEU A 126 3.23 4.22 -7.96
C LEU A 126 3.89 2.85 -8.09
N ALA A 127 5.08 2.76 -8.68
CA ALA A 127 5.83 1.51 -8.73
C ALA A 127 6.10 0.95 -7.33
N GLY A 128 6.52 1.80 -6.39
CA GLY A 128 6.75 1.44 -5.00
C GLY A 128 5.49 0.96 -4.29
N VAL A 129 4.32 1.54 -4.55
CA VAL A 129 3.05 1.10 -3.94
C VAL A 129 2.52 -0.19 -4.59
N TYR A 130 2.64 -0.32 -5.92
CA TYR A 130 2.06 -1.44 -6.66
C TYR A 130 2.88 -2.73 -6.55
N LEU A 131 4.20 -2.65 -6.54
CA LEU A 131 5.04 -3.85 -6.52
C LEU A 131 4.85 -4.74 -5.28
N PRO A 132 4.88 -4.24 -4.03
CA PRO A 132 4.62 -5.07 -2.85
C PRO A 132 3.19 -5.57 -2.82
N HIS A 133 2.22 -4.80 -3.36
CA HIS A 133 0.84 -5.26 -3.53
C HIS A 133 0.74 -6.47 -4.47
N LEU A 134 1.44 -6.45 -5.60
CA LEU A 134 1.47 -7.58 -6.54
C LEU A 134 2.13 -8.81 -5.92
N LEU A 135 3.23 -8.63 -5.18
CA LEU A 135 3.89 -9.70 -4.44
C LEU A 135 2.95 -10.31 -3.39
N HIS A 136 2.23 -9.47 -2.65
CA HIS A 136 1.26 -9.89 -1.65
C HIS A 136 0.17 -10.79 -2.25
N VAL A 137 -0.51 -10.28 -3.28
CA VAL A 137 -1.60 -10.99 -3.97
C VAL A 137 -1.08 -12.23 -4.69
N GLY A 138 0.11 -12.16 -5.28
CA GLY A 138 0.78 -13.29 -5.93
C GLY A 138 1.04 -14.43 -4.95
N LEU A 139 1.62 -14.12 -3.79
CA LEU A 139 1.89 -15.10 -2.73
C LEU A 139 0.60 -15.76 -2.23
N ASP A 140 -0.46 -14.97 -2.07
CA ASP A 140 -1.80 -15.44 -1.70
C ASP A 140 -2.33 -16.51 -2.67
N ARG A 141 -2.20 -16.24 -3.98
CA ARG A 141 -2.64 -17.14 -5.05
C ARG A 141 -1.80 -18.40 -5.13
N LEU A 142 -0.48 -18.30 -4.99
CA LEU A 142 0.43 -19.46 -5.00
C LEU A 142 0.12 -20.45 -3.87
N VAL A 143 -0.12 -19.93 -2.66
CA VAL A 143 -0.46 -20.77 -1.50
C VAL A 143 -1.86 -21.37 -1.62
N ALA A 144 -2.84 -20.60 -2.13
CA ALA A 144 -4.17 -21.12 -2.40
C ALA A 144 -4.16 -22.24 -3.47
N GLY A 145 -3.39 -22.07 -4.54
CA GLY A 145 -3.24 -23.05 -5.62
C GLY A 145 -2.64 -24.37 -5.12
N ARG A 146 -1.55 -24.32 -4.33
CA ARG A 146 -0.95 -25.52 -3.71
C ARG A 146 -1.94 -26.31 -2.86
N LYS A 147 -2.77 -25.62 -2.07
CA LYS A 147 -3.79 -26.28 -1.23
C LYS A 147 -4.88 -26.98 -2.04
N ARG A 148 -5.20 -26.51 -3.25
CA ARG A 148 -6.19 -27.15 -4.12
C ARG A 148 -5.62 -28.41 -4.79
N TYR A 149 -4.35 -28.38 -5.16
CA TYR A 149 -3.66 -29.53 -5.76
C TYR A 149 -3.47 -30.70 -4.78
N ASN A 150 -3.23 -30.40 -3.49
CA ASN A 150 -2.99 -31.41 -2.45
C ASN A 150 -4.26 -31.92 -1.73
N ARG A 151 -5.47 -31.73 -2.29
CA ARG A 151 -6.69 -32.34 -1.73
C ARG A 151 -6.86 -33.74 -2.33
N PRO A 152 -7.01 -34.80 -1.50
CA PRO A 152 -7.27 -36.16 -1.99
C PRO A 152 -8.61 -36.25 -2.72
#